data_AF-A0A7V9FFP7-F1
#
_entry.id   AF-A0A7V9FFP7-F1
#
_cell.length_a   1.000
_cell.length_b   1.000
_cell.length_c   1.000
_cell.angle_alpha   90.00
_cell.angle_beta   90.00
_cell.angle_gamma   90.00
#
_symmetry.space_group_name_H-M   'P 1'
#
loop_
_entity.id
_entity.type
_entity.pdbx_description
1 polymer ?
#
loop_
_entity_poly.entity_id
_entity_poly.type
_entity_poly.pdbx_seq_one_letter_code
_entity_poly.pdbx_strand_id
1 'polypeptide(L)'
;IYAGGTVSRDDLRCYGPFQSLGRTLEAVRTLNDLLGIRDCRATMPIVFAGQGDLFDEPRQAGCLRHEFGFCSGPCAGFVTEREYRLRVDTAAAFLEGRTIQPMDRVVAAMQEAAEAGRYELATRWREKFEQLEWLLAATSRARSAVDLLTFVYRDPGTYGEDQAYVVVQGVVRASAPYPATPIEREAFKGVVAGEAERPKPAAGPLPMDAIDEILLLMAWFRAHPDALGRTTPLEEWAAA
;
A
#
# COMPACT_ATOMS: atom_id res chain seq x y z
N ILE A 1 -3.43 -8.59 -3.65
CA ILE A 1 -3.18 -9.77 -2.79
C ILE A 1 -4.48 -10.57 -2.80
N TYR A 2 -4.47 -11.85 -3.19
CA TYR A 2 -5.71 -12.60 -3.48
C TYR A 2 -6.05 -13.59 -2.35
N ALA A 3 -7.28 -13.47 -1.83
CA ALA A 3 -8.02 -14.50 -1.12
C ALA A 3 -8.91 -15.25 -2.13
N GLY A 4 -9.08 -16.57 -2.00
CA GLY A 4 -9.87 -17.41 -2.90
C GLY A 4 -11.27 -16.87 -3.18
N GLY A 5 -11.70 -16.85 -4.46
CA GLY A 5 -13.05 -16.44 -4.90
C GLY A 5 -13.10 -15.26 -5.89
N THR A 6 -14.30 -14.76 -6.19
CA THR A 6 -14.47 -13.46 -6.85
C THR A 6 -13.91 -12.38 -5.94
N VAL A 7 -12.82 -11.71 -6.35
CA VAL A 7 -12.19 -10.65 -5.57
C VAL A 7 -13.22 -9.57 -5.28
N SER A 8 -13.62 -9.44 -4.02
CA SER A 8 -14.43 -8.30 -3.57
C SER A 8 -13.54 -7.08 -3.38
N ARG A 9 -14.13 -5.88 -3.26
CA ARG A 9 -13.35 -4.68 -2.91
C ARG A 9 -12.69 -4.82 -1.53
N ASP A 10 -13.25 -5.64 -0.64
CA ASP A 10 -12.75 -5.84 0.73
C ASP A 10 -11.51 -6.75 0.77
N ASP A 11 -11.30 -7.57 -0.26
CA ASP A 11 -10.14 -8.45 -0.38
C ASP A 11 -8.89 -7.72 -0.92
N LEU A 12 -9.06 -6.48 -1.39
CA LEU A 12 -8.00 -5.68 -1.98
C LEU A 12 -7.26 -4.87 -0.91
N ARG A 13 -5.94 -5.08 -0.85
CA ARG A 13 -5.02 -4.25 -0.07
C ARG A 13 -4.30 -3.28 -0.98
N CYS A 14 -4.43 -2.00 -0.71
CA CYS A 14 -3.80 -0.94 -1.49
C CYS A 14 -2.58 -0.35 -0.80
N TYR A 15 -1.48 -0.28 -1.55
CA TYR A 15 -0.24 0.35 -1.14
C TYR A 15 0.08 1.42 -2.17
N GLY A 16 0.47 2.61 -1.73
CA GLY A 16 0.69 3.77 -2.58
C GLY A 16 0.13 5.05 -1.95
N PRO A 17 -0.03 6.13 -2.74
CA PRO A 17 0.25 6.24 -4.17
C PRO A 17 1.75 6.28 -4.50
N PHE A 18 2.13 5.67 -5.63
CA PHE A 18 3.51 5.65 -6.11
C PHE A 18 3.74 6.62 -7.27
N GLN A 19 4.94 7.21 -7.34
CA GLN A 19 5.27 8.22 -8.34
C GLN A 19 5.69 7.65 -9.70
N SER A 20 6.15 6.39 -9.75
CA SER A 20 6.63 5.74 -10.98
C SER A 20 5.98 4.37 -11.15
N LEU A 21 5.06 4.25 -12.10
CA LEU A 21 4.38 3.00 -12.40
C LEU A 21 5.36 1.92 -12.86
N GLY A 22 6.28 2.25 -13.77
CA GLY A 22 7.24 1.30 -14.31
C GLY A 22 8.12 0.66 -13.23
N ARG A 23 8.71 1.49 -12.36
CA ARG A 23 9.56 1.03 -11.26
C ARG A 23 8.76 0.26 -10.21
N THR A 24 7.52 0.68 -9.95
CA THR A 24 6.59 -0.05 -9.06
C THR A 24 6.33 -1.46 -9.59
N LEU A 25 5.97 -1.59 -10.87
CA LEU A 25 5.69 -2.89 -11.46
C LEU A 25 6.91 -3.81 -11.46
N GLU A 26 8.11 -3.27 -11.73
CA GLU A 26 9.35 -4.04 -11.71
C GLU A 26 9.72 -4.52 -10.31
N ALA A 27 9.62 -3.66 -9.30
CA ALA A 27 9.92 -4.03 -7.93
C ALA A 27 8.90 -5.01 -7.34
N VAL A 28 7.61 -4.83 -7.64
CA VAL A 28 6.56 -5.78 -7.25
C VAL A 28 6.75 -7.13 -7.93
N ARG A 29 7.14 -7.16 -9.21
CA ARG A 29 7.51 -8.41 -9.89
C ARG A 29 8.68 -9.09 -9.22
N THR A 30 9.73 -8.34 -8.87
CA THR A 30 10.88 -8.87 -8.13
C THR A 30 10.48 -9.49 -6.79
N LEU A 31 9.62 -8.81 -6.02
CA LEU A 31 9.08 -9.34 -4.77
C LEU A 31 8.27 -10.62 -4.99
N ASN A 32 7.41 -10.63 -6.02
CA ASN A 32 6.60 -11.79 -6.36
C ASN A 32 7.45 -12.99 -6.77
N ASP A 33 8.47 -12.78 -7.61
CA ASP A 33 9.41 -13.82 -8.05
C ASP A 33 10.12 -14.46 -6.86
N LEU A 34 10.58 -13.65 -5.91
CA LEU A 34 11.28 -14.12 -4.71
C LEU A 34 10.39 -14.92 -3.77
N LEU A 35 9.11 -14.57 -3.71
CA LEU A 35 8.13 -15.20 -2.83
C LEU A 35 7.30 -16.27 -3.54
N GLY A 36 7.47 -16.48 -4.84
CA GLY A 36 6.68 -17.43 -5.64
C GLY A 36 5.19 -17.05 -5.72
N ILE A 37 4.88 -15.75 -5.69
CA ILE A 37 3.50 -15.23 -5.72
C ILE A 37 3.04 -15.07 -7.16
N ARG A 38 1.80 -15.46 -7.41
CA ARG A 38 1.17 -15.33 -8.73
C ARG A 38 0.82 -13.88 -9.04
N ASP A 39 1.13 -13.47 -10.26
CA ASP A 39 0.74 -12.20 -10.89
C ASP A 39 0.05 -12.40 -12.27
N CYS A 40 -0.40 -13.63 -12.56
CA CYS A 40 -1.17 -13.93 -13.77
C CYS A 40 -2.50 -13.18 -13.82
N ARG A 41 -3.09 -13.07 -15.02
CA ARG A 41 -4.43 -12.47 -15.24
C ARG A 41 -5.46 -12.99 -14.24
N ALA A 42 -6.37 -12.13 -13.81
CA ALA A 42 -7.41 -12.48 -12.84
C ALA A 42 -8.30 -13.65 -13.27
N THR A 43 -8.46 -13.88 -14.58
CA THR A 43 -9.21 -15.01 -15.15
C THR A 43 -8.56 -16.37 -14.93
N MET A 44 -7.25 -16.43 -14.64
CA MET A 44 -6.61 -17.71 -14.32
C MET A 44 -7.12 -18.19 -12.95
N PRO A 45 -7.50 -19.46 -12.76
CA PRO A 45 -8.00 -19.92 -11.47
C PRO A 45 -6.86 -20.08 -10.44
N ILE A 46 -7.20 -19.96 -9.16
CA ILE A 46 -6.38 -20.47 -8.05
C ILE A 46 -7.08 -21.70 -7.50
N VAL A 47 -6.33 -22.78 -7.39
CA VAL A 47 -6.73 -24.09 -6.91
C VAL A 47 -5.57 -24.59 -6.05
N PHE A 48 -5.78 -24.75 -4.76
CA PHE A 48 -4.73 -25.23 -3.87
C PHE A 48 -4.62 -26.76 -3.89
N ALA A 49 -3.47 -27.26 -3.45
CA ALA A 49 -3.26 -28.68 -3.24
C ALA A 49 -4.37 -29.26 -2.36
N GLY A 50 -4.97 -30.36 -2.82
CA GLY A 50 -6.08 -31.04 -2.12
C GLY A 50 -7.48 -30.47 -2.40
N GLN A 51 -7.63 -29.45 -3.26
CA GLN A 51 -8.94 -28.91 -3.68
C GLN A 51 -9.42 -29.41 -5.05
N GLY A 52 -8.78 -30.44 -5.61
CA GLY A 52 -9.20 -31.07 -6.87
C GLY A 52 -10.19 -32.21 -6.65
N ASP A 53 -11.03 -32.51 -7.65
CA ASP A 53 -11.81 -33.75 -7.67
C ASP A 53 -10.87 -34.94 -7.94
N LEU A 54 -11.15 -36.08 -7.32
CA LEU A 54 -10.37 -37.32 -7.51
C LEU A 54 -10.45 -37.83 -8.95
N PHE A 55 -11.51 -37.43 -9.68
CA PHE A 55 -11.78 -37.85 -11.06
C PHE A 55 -11.37 -36.82 -12.12
N ASP A 56 -10.94 -35.62 -11.72
CA ASP A 56 -10.46 -34.60 -12.65
C ASP A 56 -9.05 -34.94 -13.15
N GLU A 57 -8.76 -34.57 -14.40
CA GLU A 57 -7.39 -34.65 -14.91
C GLU A 57 -6.45 -33.76 -14.07
N PRO A 58 -5.21 -34.22 -13.78
CA PRO A 58 -4.23 -33.43 -13.07
C PRO A 58 -3.99 -32.11 -13.78
N ARG A 59 -4.26 -30.99 -13.10
CA ARG A 59 -3.99 -29.66 -13.66
C ARG A 59 -2.49 -29.49 -13.84
N GLN A 60 -2.08 -28.90 -14.97
CA GLN A 60 -0.69 -28.59 -15.26
C GLN A 60 -0.48 -27.08 -15.27
N ALA A 61 0.56 -26.61 -14.56
CA ALA A 61 1.00 -25.22 -14.70
C ALA A 61 1.88 -25.10 -15.95
N GLY A 62 1.28 -24.92 -17.12
CA GLY A 62 2.01 -24.77 -18.39
C GLY A 62 2.66 -23.39 -18.61
N CYS A 63 3.23 -22.76 -17.57
CA CYS A 63 3.79 -21.41 -17.66
C CYS A 63 5.25 -21.31 -17.20
N LEU A 64 6.04 -20.53 -17.94
CA LEU A 64 7.47 -20.33 -17.67
C LEU A 64 7.77 -19.81 -16.25
N ARG A 65 6.87 -19.03 -15.65
CA ARG A 65 7.07 -18.53 -14.29
C ARG A 65 7.11 -19.66 -13.27
N HIS A 66 6.30 -20.71 -13.46
CA HIS A 66 6.36 -21.88 -12.59
C HIS A 66 7.60 -22.72 -12.87
N GLU A 67 7.89 -23.00 -14.15
CA GLU A 67 9.07 -23.76 -14.58
C GLU A 67 10.39 -23.16 -14.07
N PHE A 68 10.49 -21.83 -14.02
CA PHE A 68 11.65 -21.13 -13.46
C PHE A 68 11.60 -20.89 -11.94
N GLY A 69 10.55 -21.36 -11.25
CA GLY A 69 10.39 -21.23 -9.80
C GLY A 69 9.93 -19.85 -9.30
N PHE A 70 9.59 -18.91 -10.18
CA PHE A 70 9.07 -17.58 -9.83
C PHE A 70 7.60 -17.59 -9.38
N CYS A 71 6.89 -18.70 -9.57
CA CYS A 71 5.53 -18.90 -9.13
C CYS A 71 5.37 -20.29 -8.51
N SER A 72 4.72 -20.36 -7.36
CA SER A 72 4.42 -21.62 -6.65
C SER A 72 3.35 -22.50 -7.33
N GLY A 73 2.83 -22.08 -8.50
CA GLY A 73 1.88 -22.87 -9.27
C GLY A 73 0.50 -23.09 -8.62
N PRO A 74 -0.10 -22.09 -7.94
CA PRO A 74 -1.41 -22.26 -7.32
C PRO A 74 -2.53 -22.43 -8.35
N CYS A 75 -2.31 -22.24 -9.65
CA CYS A 75 -3.32 -22.55 -10.67
C CYS A 75 -3.44 -24.06 -10.97
N ALA A 76 -2.42 -24.83 -10.60
CA ALA A 76 -2.33 -26.27 -10.87
C ALA A 76 -2.38 -27.12 -9.59
N GLY A 77 -2.66 -26.54 -8.42
CA GLY A 77 -2.68 -27.30 -7.17
C GLY A 77 -1.31 -27.66 -6.62
N PHE A 78 -0.24 -26.98 -7.04
CA PHE A 78 1.14 -27.31 -6.63
C PHE A 78 1.56 -26.76 -5.28
N VAL A 79 0.71 -25.96 -4.64
CA VAL A 79 0.97 -25.36 -3.32
C VAL A 79 -0.28 -25.43 -2.46
N THR A 80 -0.11 -25.68 -1.16
CA THR A 80 -1.24 -25.63 -0.22
C THR A 80 -1.70 -24.20 0.02
N GLU A 81 -2.95 -24.02 0.41
CA GLU A 81 -3.48 -22.69 0.75
C GLU A 81 -2.65 -22.02 1.85
N ARG A 82 -2.29 -22.78 2.89
CA ARG A 82 -1.52 -22.28 4.03
C ARG A 82 -0.15 -21.76 3.61
N GLU A 83 0.57 -22.50 2.77
CA GLU A 83 1.90 -22.10 2.28
C GLU A 83 1.81 -20.88 1.37
N TYR A 84 0.80 -20.84 0.50
CA TYR A 84 0.59 -19.70 -0.38
C TYR A 84 0.23 -18.44 0.41
N ARG A 85 -0.63 -18.57 1.41
CA ARG A 85 -1.01 -17.49 2.32
C ARG A 85 0.19 -16.95 3.08
N LEU A 86 1.07 -17.82 3.59
CA LEU A 86 2.31 -17.37 4.24
C LEU A 86 3.19 -16.51 3.33
N ARG A 87 3.35 -16.89 2.05
CA ARG A 87 4.11 -16.10 1.06
C ARG A 87 3.49 -14.72 0.87
N VAL A 88 2.17 -14.68 0.74
CA VAL A 88 1.38 -13.45 0.61
C VAL A 88 1.49 -12.56 1.85
N ASP A 89 1.41 -13.14 3.04
CA ASP A 89 1.53 -12.42 4.31
C ASP A 89 2.94 -11.85 4.49
N THR A 90 3.98 -12.58 4.08
CA THR A 90 5.35 -12.05 4.02
C THR A 90 5.45 -10.84 3.09
N ALA A 91 4.81 -10.88 1.90
CA ALA A 91 4.79 -9.76 0.98
C ALA A 91 4.07 -8.54 1.59
N ALA A 92 2.91 -8.75 2.21
CA ALA A 92 2.16 -7.70 2.89
C ALA A 92 2.98 -7.08 4.03
N ALA A 93 3.56 -7.91 4.89
CA ALA A 93 4.42 -7.46 6.00
C ALA A 93 5.63 -6.68 5.49
N PHE A 94 6.22 -7.06 4.35
CA PHE A 94 7.31 -6.34 3.73
C PHE A 94 6.88 -4.95 3.26
N LEU A 95 5.76 -4.85 2.52
CA LEU A 95 5.20 -3.56 2.09
C LEU A 95 4.81 -2.68 3.29
N GLU A 96 4.35 -3.29 4.38
CA GLU A 96 4.00 -2.62 5.63
C GLU A 96 5.24 -2.22 6.47
N GLY A 97 6.44 -2.64 6.08
CA GLY A 97 7.69 -2.38 6.82
C GLY A 97 7.82 -3.19 8.11
N ARG A 98 7.01 -4.23 8.30
CA ARG A 98 7.03 -5.13 9.47
C ARG A 98 8.07 -6.24 9.35
N THR A 99 8.65 -6.44 8.16
CA THR A 99 9.74 -7.40 7.93
C THR A 99 10.64 -6.95 6.79
N ILE A 100 11.91 -7.35 6.84
CA ILE A 100 12.89 -7.21 5.76
C ILE A 100 13.34 -8.57 5.20
N GLN A 101 12.66 -9.66 5.58
CA GLN A 101 13.02 -11.03 5.19
C GLN A 101 13.27 -11.22 3.67
N PRO A 102 12.49 -10.63 2.75
CA PRO A 102 12.79 -10.74 1.31
C PRO A 102 14.16 -10.14 0.93
N MET A 103 14.57 -9.04 1.57
CA MET A 103 15.88 -8.43 1.35
C MET A 103 17.00 -9.29 1.91
N ASP A 104 16.82 -9.86 3.12
CA ASP A 104 17.82 -10.75 3.73
C ASP A 104 18.12 -11.97 2.84
N ARG A 105 17.08 -12.55 2.22
CA ARG A 105 17.24 -13.65 1.26
C ARG A 105 18.08 -13.26 0.04
N VAL A 106 17.86 -12.05 -0.49
CA VAL A 106 18.63 -11.55 -1.63
C VAL A 106 20.09 -11.31 -1.24
N VAL A 107 20.35 -10.74 -0.07
CA VAL A 107 21.71 -10.51 0.43
C VAL A 107 22.46 -11.81 0.62
N ALA A 108 21.82 -12.83 1.22
CA ALA A 108 22.42 -14.15 1.39
C ALA A 108 22.77 -14.81 0.04
N ALA A 109 21.84 -14.78 -0.93
CA ALA A 109 22.08 -15.35 -2.26
C ALA A 109 23.16 -14.57 -3.05
N MET A 110 23.25 -13.25 -2.85
CA MET A 110 24.31 -12.43 -3.41
C MET A 110 25.68 -12.81 -2.85
N GLN A 111 25.78 -12.98 -1.53
CA GLN A 111 27.01 -13.38 -0.83
C GLN A 111 27.47 -14.76 -1.29
N GLU A 112 26.56 -15.74 -1.32
CA GLU A 112 26.86 -17.10 -1.82
C GLU A 112 27.36 -17.08 -3.28
N ALA A 113 26.76 -16.24 -4.14
CA ALA A 113 27.21 -16.09 -5.52
C ALA A 113 28.61 -15.46 -5.61
N ALA A 114 28.89 -14.45 -4.78
CA ALA A 114 30.19 -13.77 -4.74
C ALA A 114 31.30 -14.68 -4.20
N GLU A 115 31.04 -15.42 -3.13
CA GLU A 115 31.97 -16.41 -2.56
C GLU A 115 32.30 -17.53 -3.56
N ALA A 116 31.33 -17.93 -4.37
CA ALA A 116 31.52 -18.88 -5.47
C ALA A 116 32.18 -18.27 -6.73
N GLY A 117 32.61 -17.00 -6.70
CA GLY A 117 33.23 -16.32 -7.84
C GLY A 117 32.28 -16.01 -9.01
N ARG A 118 30.96 -16.13 -8.82
CA ARG A 118 29.92 -15.91 -9.83
C ARG A 118 29.45 -14.44 -9.82
N TYR A 119 30.34 -13.52 -10.17
CA TYR A 119 30.09 -12.07 -10.05
C TYR A 119 28.91 -11.55 -10.89
N GLU A 120 28.65 -12.14 -12.05
CA GLU A 120 27.48 -11.78 -12.86
C GLU A 120 26.17 -12.13 -12.14
N LEU A 121 26.12 -13.29 -11.48
CA LEU A 121 24.97 -13.70 -10.68
C LEU A 121 24.82 -12.82 -9.43
N ALA A 122 25.94 -12.51 -8.76
CA ALA A 122 25.93 -11.58 -7.63
C ALA A 122 25.40 -10.18 -8.05
N THR A 123 25.74 -9.72 -9.25
CA THR A 123 25.22 -8.46 -9.81
C THR A 123 23.71 -8.52 -10.02
N ARG A 124 23.17 -9.62 -10.57
CA ARG A 124 21.72 -9.81 -10.70
C ARG A 124 20.99 -9.83 -9.34
N TRP A 125 21.63 -10.38 -8.30
CA TRP A 125 21.08 -10.31 -6.95
C TRP A 125 21.11 -8.88 -6.39
N ARG A 126 22.18 -8.12 -6.64
CA ARG A 126 22.24 -6.70 -6.26
C ARG A 126 21.13 -5.88 -6.92
N GLU A 127 20.87 -6.09 -8.21
CA GLU A 127 19.75 -5.44 -8.91
C GLU A 127 18.40 -5.75 -8.23
N LYS A 128 18.17 -7.01 -7.86
CA LYS A 128 16.97 -7.39 -7.10
C LYS A 128 16.89 -6.68 -5.74
N PHE A 129 18.03 -6.54 -5.05
CA PHE A 129 18.10 -5.81 -3.78
C PHE A 129 17.71 -4.34 -3.96
N GLU A 130 18.29 -3.65 -4.95
CA GLU A 130 17.99 -2.24 -5.25
C GLU A 130 16.50 -2.02 -5.57
N GLN A 131 15.86 -2.98 -6.25
CA GLN A 131 14.42 -2.93 -6.51
C GLN A 131 13.60 -3.07 -5.22
N LEU A 132 13.94 -4.03 -4.35
CA LEU A 132 13.26 -4.22 -3.07
C LEU A 132 13.47 -3.04 -2.11
N GLU A 133 14.70 -2.55 -2.00
CA GLU A 133 15.05 -1.38 -1.18
C GLU A 133 14.24 -0.15 -1.63
N TRP A 134 14.20 0.09 -2.94
CA TRP A 134 13.40 1.18 -3.47
C TRP A 134 11.91 1.01 -3.16
N LEU A 135 11.35 -0.20 -3.30
CA LEU A 135 9.94 -0.46 -3.03
C LEU A 135 9.58 -0.22 -1.56
N LEU A 136 10.42 -0.67 -0.64
CA LEU A 136 10.24 -0.43 0.79
C LEU A 136 10.28 1.08 1.09
N ALA A 137 11.28 1.78 0.55
CA ALA A 137 11.40 3.22 0.71
C ALA A 137 10.23 3.99 0.05
N ALA A 138 9.76 3.55 -1.12
CA ALA A 138 8.63 4.14 -1.82
C ALA A 138 7.33 3.98 -1.03
N THR A 139 7.10 2.80 -0.44
CA THR A 139 5.91 2.54 0.38
C THR A 139 5.95 3.35 1.68
N SER A 140 7.14 3.51 2.28
CA SER A 140 7.33 4.41 3.43
C SER A 140 7.01 5.87 3.07
N ARG A 141 7.59 6.41 1.99
CA ARG A 141 7.31 7.78 1.52
C ARG A 141 5.84 7.99 1.20
N ALA A 142 5.19 7.02 0.56
CA ALA A 142 3.77 7.11 0.23
C ALA A 142 2.90 7.23 1.49
N ARG A 143 3.17 6.40 2.51
CA ARG A 143 2.49 6.50 3.81
C ARG A 143 2.71 7.85 4.47
N SER A 144 3.96 8.32 4.52
CA SER A 144 4.28 9.64 5.08
C SER A 144 3.57 10.76 4.34
N ALA A 145 3.46 10.68 3.01
CA ALA A 145 2.75 11.68 2.21
C ALA A 145 1.24 11.71 2.53
N VAL A 146 0.62 10.55 2.75
CA VAL A 146 -0.78 10.46 3.18
C VAL A 146 -0.94 10.99 4.61
N ASP A 147 -0.03 10.65 5.51
CA ASP A 147 -0.06 11.13 6.89
C ASP A 147 0.03 12.66 7.00
N LEU A 148 0.80 13.30 6.12
CA LEU A 148 0.91 14.77 6.05
C LEU A 148 -0.41 15.46 5.65
N LEU A 149 -1.37 14.73 5.08
CA LEU A 149 -2.71 15.23 4.79
C LEU A 149 -3.60 15.18 6.04
N THR A 150 -3.10 15.71 7.15
CA THR A 150 -3.80 15.74 8.44
C THR A 150 -3.78 17.15 9.02
N PHE A 151 -4.86 17.89 8.81
CA PHE A 151 -4.98 19.31 9.16
C PHE A 151 -6.43 19.79 9.06
N VAL A 152 -6.72 20.95 9.62
CA VAL A 152 -7.90 21.75 9.27
C VAL A 152 -7.55 22.62 8.06
N TYR A 153 -8.31 22.53 6.98
CA TYR A 153 -8.18 23.40 5.81
C TYR A 153 -9.29 24.45 5.80
N ARG A 154 -8.91 25.74 5.72
CA ARG A 154 -9.84 26.85 5.50
C ARG A 154 -9.97 27.16 4.02
N ASP A 155 -11.16 26.95 3.49
CA ASP A 155 -11.53 27.36 2.15
C ASP A 155 -12.22 28.73 2.17
N PRO A 156 -11.62 29.77 1.56
CA PRO A 156 -12.27 31.07 1.45
C PRO A 156 -13.41 30.93 0.45
N GLY A 157 -14.63 30.83 0.95
CA GLY A 157 -15.82 30.73 0.12
C GLY A 157 -16.07 32.03 -0.65
N THR A 158 -17.11 32.03 -1.47
CA THR A 158 -17.53 33.29 -2.12
C THR A 158 -18.34 34.11 -1.11
N TYR A 159 -18.12 35.42 -1.05
CA TYR A 159 -18.89 36.34 -0.19
C TYR A 159 -18.82 36.09 1.33
N GLY A 160 -17.70 35.54 1.83
CA GLY A 160 -17.49 35.35 3.27
C GLY A 160 -18.12 34.07 3.84
N GLU A 161 -18.61 33.17 2.97
CA GLU A 161 -19.05 31.83 3.33
C GLU A 161 -17.86 30.86 3.44
N ASP A 162 -16.85 31.24 4.23
CA ASP A 162 -15.67 30.40 4.44
C ASP A 162 -16.07 29.04 5.01
N GLN A 163 -15.45 27.97 4.51
CA GLN A 163 -15.65 26.60 4.98
C GLN A 163 -14.39 26.08 5.66
N ALA A 164 -14.59 25.26 6.68
CA ALA A 164 -13.54 24.50 7.35
C ALA A 164 -13.71 23.01 7.04
N TYR A 165 -12.63 22.37 6.63
CA TYR A 165 -12.56 20.93 6.40
C TYR A 165 -11.56 20.30 7.37
N VAL A 166 -12.00 19.35 8.17
CA VAL A 166 -11.11 18.55 9.02
C VAL A 166 -10.64 17.36 8.18
N VAL A 167 -9.39 17.40 7.73
CA VAL A 167 -8.77 16.35 6.93
C VAL A 167 -7.89 15.50 7.85
N VAL A 168 -8.06 14.18 7.79
CA VAL A 168 -7.24 13.21 8.53
C VAL A 168 -6.75 12.15 7.55
N GLN A 169 -5.43 12.05 7.38
CA GLN A 169 -4.79 11.11 6.45
C GLN A 169 -5.39 11.14 5.03
N GLY A 170 -5.69 12.34 4.52
CA GLY A 170 -6.23 12.53 3.18
C GLY A 170 -7.71 12.18 3.03
N VAL A 171 -8.46 12.13 4.13
CA VAL A 171 -9.92 11.95 4.15
C VAL A 171 -10.56 13.11 4.90
N VAL A 172 -11.60 13.72 4.32
CA VAL A 172 -12.42 14.73 4.98
C VAL A 172 -13.33 14.04 6.00
N ARG A 173 -13.06 14.28 7.28
CA ARG A 173 -13.83 13.70 8.40
C ARG A 173 -15.00 14.56 8.83
N ALA A 174 -14.87 15.87 8.69
CA ALA A 174 -15.92 16.83 8.98
C ALA A 174 -15.79 18.05 8.06
N SER A 175 -16.93 18.65 7.75
CA SER A 175 -17.01 19.97 7.12
C SER A 175 -18.03 20.84 7.86
N ALA A 176 -17.72 22.12 8.00
CA ALA A 176 -18.59 23.10 8.64
C ALA A 176 -18.23 24.52 8.16
N PRO A 177 -19.14 25.50 8.30
CA PRO A 177 -18.77 26.91 8.15
C PRO A 177 -17.58 27.26 9.04
N TYR A 178 -16.66 28.07 8.53
CA TYR A 178 -15.47 28.47 9.29
C TYR A 178 -15.89 29.32 10.49
N PRO A 179 -15.43 28.99 11.72
CA PRO A 179 -15.94 29.64 12.92
C PRO A 179 -15.52 31.11 12.99
N ALA A 180 -16.50 32.01 13.01
CA ALA A 180 -16.29 33.46 13.03
C ALA A 180 -16.35 34.03 14.45
N THR A 181 -17.18 33.43 15.32
CA THR A 181 -17.38 33.86 16.71
C THR A 181 -16.61 32.99 17.71
N PRO A 182 -16.35 33.48 18.94
CA PRO A 182 -15.70 32.67 19.98
C PRO A 182 -16.46 31.38 20.33
N ILE A 183 -17.79 31.42 20.33
CA ILE A 183 -18.63 30.26 20.65
C ILE A 183 -18.52 29.21 19.54
N GLU A 184 -18.58 29.63 18.27
CA GLU A 184 -18.39 28.74 17.13
C GLU A 184 -16.99 28.12 17.12
N ARG A 185 -15.95 28.89 17.48
CA ARG A 185 -14.59 28.36 17.59
C ARG A 185 -14.53 27.25 18.62
N GLU A 186 -15.08 27.47 19.81
CA GLU A 186 -15.08 26.46 20.87
C GLU A 186 -15.84 25.18 20.46
N ALA A 187 -16.99 25.33 19.81
CA ALA A 187 -17.74 24.19 19.28
C ALA A 187 -16.94 23.42 18.21
N PHE A 188 -16.27 24.14 17.31
CA PHE A 188 -15.47 23.53 16.25
C PHE A 188 -14.22 22.82 16.79
N LYS A 189 -13.58 23.36 17.85
CA LYS A 189 -12.48 22.66 18.55
C LYS A 189 -12.91 21.29 19.06
N GLY A 190 -14.14 21.17 19.59
CA GLY A 190 -14.68 19.87 20.03
C GLY A 190 -14.76 18.85 18.88
N VAL A 191 -15.13 19.29 17.68
CA VAL A 191 -15.15 18.44 16.47
C VAL A 191 -13.72 18.02 16.10
N VAL A 192 -12.78 18.97 16.07
CA VAL A 192 -11.37 18.69 15.74
C VAL A 192 -10.73 17.74 16.75
N ALA A 193 -10.95 17.96 18.05
CA ALA A 193 -10.45 17.11 19.13
C ALA A 193 -10.99 15.67 19.00
N GLY A 194 -12.28 15.52 18.73
CA GLY A 194 -12.89 14.20 18.54
C GLY A 194 -12.32 13.42 17.36
N GLU A 195 -11.87 14.10 16.30
CA GLU A 195 -11.18 13.46 15.17
C GLU A 195 -9.69 13.23 15.44
N ALA A 196 -9.02 14.11 16.18
CA ALA A 196 -7.61 13.99 16.55
C ALA A 196 -7.35 12.85 17.54
N GLU A 197 -8.31 12.57 18.44
CA GLU A 197 -8.24 11.47 19.41
C GLU A 197 -8.50 10.09 18.78
N ARG A 198 -8.95 10.02 17.52
CA ARG A 198 -9.16 8.73 16.86
C ARG A 198 -7.83 8.00 16.70
N PRO A 199 -7.81 6.68 16.98
CA PRO A 199 -6.60 5.90 16.84
C PRO A 199 -6.14 5.91 15.38
N LYS A 200 -4.93 6.41 15.15
CA LYS A 200 -4.27 6.30 13.85
C LYS A 200 -4.15 4.82 13.47
N PRO A 201 -4.60 4.39 12.29
CA PRO A 201 -4.41 3.02 11.84
C PRO A 201 -2.93 2.66 11.88
N ALA A 202 -2.62 1.45 12.37
CA ALA A 202 -1.26 0.93 12.31
C ALA A 202 -0.75 0.92 10.85
N ALA A 203 0.58 0.93 10.66
CA ALA A 203 1.19 0.83 9.34
C ALA A 203 0.58 -0.35 8.56
N GLY A 204 -0.22 -0.01 7.54
CA GLY A 204 -1.14 -0.94 6.90
C GLY A 204 -1.57 -0.45 5.51
N PRO A 205 -2.39 -1.23 4.80
CA PRO A 205 -2.94 -0.84 3.52
C PRO A 205 -3.91 0.35 3.66
N LEU A 206 -4.00 1.16 2.61
CA LEU A 206 -4.99 2.21 2.52
C LEU A 206 -6.40 1.60 2.32
N PRO A 207 -7.42 2.16 2.99
CA PRO A 207 -8.80 1.70 2.81
C PRO A 207 -9.30 2.06 1.41
N MET A 208 -9.91 1.09 0.72
CA MET A 208 -10.25 1.16 -0.71
C MET A 208 -11.27 2.25 -1.06
N ASP A 209 -12.15 2.57 -0.13
CA ASP A 209 -13.16 3.62 -0.22
C ASP A 209 -12.57 5.04 -0.09
N ALA A 210 -11.43 5.18 0.60
CA ALA A 210 -10.74 6.46 0.77
C ALA A 210 -9.77 6.81 -0.36
N ILE A 211 -9.40 5.87 -1.23
CA ILE A 211 -8.32 6.07 -2.22
C ILE A 211 -8.62 7.24 -3.14
N ASP A 212 -9.83 7.31 -3.68
CA ASP A 212 -10.22 8.35 -4.64
C ASP A 212 -10.15 9.74 -3.99
N GLU A 213 -10.56 9.85 -2.73
CA GLU A 213 -10.50 11.09 -1.95
C GLU A 213 -9.06 11.52 -1.62
N ILE A 214 -8.22 10.57 -1.21
CA ILE A 214 -6.78 10.82 -0.99
C ILE A 214 -6.13 11.34 -2.27
N LEU A 215 -6.39 10.68 -3.40
CA LEU A 215 -5.85 11.08 -4.70
C LEU A 215 -6.37 12.46 -5.13
N LEU A 216 -7.65 12.75 -4.88
CA LEU A 216 -8.28 14.05 -5.16
C LEU A 216 -7.59 15.17 -4.36
N LEU A 217 -7.44 15.00 -3.04
CA LEU A 217 -6.77 16.00 -2.20
C LEU A 217 -5.31 16.19 -2.60
N MET A 218 -4.57 15.10 -2.85
CA MET A 218 -3.19 15.19 -3.34
C MET A 218 -3.09 15.93 -4.67
N ALA A 219 -4.02 15.69 -5.59
CA ALA A 219 -4.06 16.38 -6.88
C ALA A 219 -4.39 17.87 -6.69
N TRP A 220 -5.34 18.18 -5.81
CA TRP A 220 -5.77 19.55 -5.54
C TRP A 220 -4.66 20.41 -4.93
N PHE A 221 -3.98 19.92 -3.89
CA PHE A 221 -2.88 20.66 -3.24
C PHE A 221 -1.64 20.78 -4.13
N ARG A 222 -1.43 19.82 -5.04
CA ARG A 222 -0.38 19.91 -6.06
C ARG A 222 -0.69 21.00 -7.10
N ALA A 223 -1.95 21.15 -7.48
CA ALA A 223 -2.40 22.20 -8.40
C ALA A 223 -2.49 23.59 -7.73
N HIS A 224 -2.69 23.64 -6.41
CA HIS A 224 -2.87 24.87 -5.64
C HIS A 224 -1.91 24.93 -4.44
N PRO A 225 -0.60 25.09 -4.66
CA PRO A 225 0.38 25.07 -3.57
C PRO A 225 0.17 26.18 -2.54
N ASP A 226 -0.31 27.36 -2.95
CA ASP A 226 -0.60 28.49 -2.05
C ASP A 226 -1.68 28.16 -1.01
N ALA A 227 -2.54 27.18 -1.31
CA ALA A 227 -3.58 26.79 -0.40
C ALA A 227 -3.09 26.02 0.84
N LEU A 228 -1.87 25.48 0.80
CA LEU A 228 -1.21 24.91 1.98
C LEU A 228 -1.04 25.97 3.08
N GLY A 229 -0.89 27.25 2.72
CA GLY A 229 -0.83 28.36 3.66
C GLY A 229 -2.12 28.59 4.46
N ARG A 230 -3.22 27.91 4.09
CA ARG A 230 -4.52 27.96 4.79
C ARG A 230 -4.83 26.68 5.56
N THR A 231 -3.81 25.84 5.80
CA THR A 231 -3.91 24.66 6.64
C THR A 231 -3.42 24.95 8.05
N THR A 232 -4.05 24.35 9.05
CA THR A 232 -3.63 24.42 10.44
C THR A 232 -3.56 23.00 11.00
N PRO A 233 -2.46 22.57 11.63
CA PRO A 233 -2.37 21.27 12.29
C PRO A 233 -3.52 21.04 13.29
N LEU A 234 -3.97 19.79 13.42
CA LEU A 234 -5.06 19.45 14.35
C LEU A 234 -4.69 19.76 15.81
N GLU A 235 -3.41 19.56 16.16
CA GLU A 235 -2.86 19.81 17.50
C GLU A 235 -2.95 21.30 17.89
N GLU A 236 -2.70 22.21 16.95
CA GLU A 236 -2.82 23.65 17.18
C GLU A 236 -4.27 24.07 17.42
N TRP A 237 -5.23 23.43 16.73
CA TRP A 237 -6.65 23.64 16.99
C TRP A 237 -7.11 23.08 18.33
N ALA A 238 -6.56 21.95 18.76
CA ALA A 238 -6.89 21.34 20.04
C ALA A 238 -6.27 22.08 21.25
N ALA A 239 -5.15 22.79 21.04
CA ALA A 239 -4.43 23.51 22.10
C ALA A 239 -4.81 25.01 22.23
N ALA A 240 -5.34 25.63 21.17
CA ALA A 240 -5.83 27.01 21.15
C ALA A 240 -7.19 27.14 21.85
#